data_AF-A0A3A5V6Q2-F1
#
_entry.id   AF-A0A3A5V6Q2-F1
#
_cell.length_a   1.000
_cell.length_b   1.000
_cell.length_c   1.000
_cell.angle_alpha   90.00
_cell.angle_beta   90.00
_cell.angle_gamma   90.00
#
_symmetry.space_group_name_H-M   'P 1'
#
loop_
_entity.id
_entity.type
_entity.pdbx_description
1 polymer ?
#
loop_
_entity_poly.entity_id
_entity_poly.type
_entity_poly.pdbx_seq_one_letter_code
_entity_poly.pdbx_strand_id
1 'polypeptide(L)'
;MSDPVMSPDGKFMWTGSEWVPAPPSSEDSGMINMQDSVIAGDVVRNTVINNDAEAVTNAVVSALQQMGMIKPQNEVKSLPTEKVILPQSFNVGDHVEYHSPTNARWLDRCTVVAVNDDGTYRIEVPKDNFVETKFAVVIGTSPGTIRPASTPFKPGDRVFVNWRDMGHYYPGTISKENYDHSFMIVYDDGDVEDNVEWGLIEPLNENSKEVQDYINQDSAAEIELVEAFNVFDTNNSGTISAREYFKILTEMGDDPLSVQEVMSEFAEIGIGLDSEIDYRALVKFMSGSDSTEKSKIKPEVVIRDARISGGKLKGYAYAHPKLGEGPVKSSPIINITYDERATARVQTKNTVYVVGPTGWTISPDNHPFNN
;
A
#
# COMPACT_ATOMS: atom_id res chain seq x y z
N MET A 1 27.62 31.51 25.68
CA MET A 1 27.60 30.52 24.59
C MET A 1 26.37 29.68 24.84
N SER A 2 25.47 29.61 23.89
CA SER A 2 24.28 28.75 23.96
C SER A 2 24.73 27.30 24.06
N ASP A 3 24.11 26.53 24.95
CA ASP A 3 24.41 25.10 25.10
C ASP A 3 24.16 24.39 23.76
N PRO A 4 25.02 23.44 23.36
CA PRO A 4 24.85 22.70 22.12
C PRO A 4 23.55 21.90 22.17
N VAL A 5 22.73 22.05 21.14
CA VAL A 5 21.49 21.28 20.98
C VAL A 5 21.89 19.84 20.63
N MET A 6 21.53 18.90 21.49
CA MET A 6 21.81 17.48 21.34
C MET A 6 20.53 16.76 20.92
N SER A 7 20.69 15.65 20.20
CA SER A 7 19.57 14.75 19.89
C SER A 7 19.01 14.14 21.19
N PRO A 8 17.74 13.70 21.21
CA PRO A 8 17.13 13.09 22.40
C PRO A 8 17.89 11.87 22.95
N ASP A 9 18.62 11.16 22.09
CA ASP A 9 19.48 10.03 22.44
C ASP A 9 20.93 10.43 22.81
N GLY A 10 21.28 11.72 22.73
CA GLY A 10 22.58 12.29 23.07
C GLY A 10 23.73 11.93 22.13
N LYS A 11 23.45 11.23 21.02
CA LYS A 11 24.49 10.73 20.11
C LYS A 11 24.88 11.70 19.01
N PHE A 12 24.05 12.70 18.73
CA PHE A 12 24.28 13.68 17.69
C PHE A 12 24.20 15.09 18.26
N MET A 13 25.00 15.99 17.69
CA MET A 13 25.05 17.41 18.05
C MET A 13 24.68 18.26 16.84
N TRP A 14 23.82 19.25 17.06
CA TRP A 14 23.41 20.20 16.03
C TRP A 14 24.44 21.33 15.91
N THR A 15 24.99 21.51 14.71
CA THR A 15 25.99 22.53 14.42
C THR A 15 25.39 23.90 14.06
N GLY A 16 24.06 23.97 13.92
CA GLY A 16 23.36 25.12 13.33
C GLY A 16 23.04 24.94 11.84
N SER A 17 23.67 23.98 11.16
CA SER A 17 23.43 23.66 9.75
C SER A 17 23.29 22.16 9.45
N GLU A 18 23.84 21.29 10.29
CA GLU A 18 23.82 19.83 10.13
C GLU A 18 23.97 19.10 11.48
N TRP A 19 23.44 17.88 11.57
CA TRP A 19 23.66 16.96 12.69
C TRP A 19 24.97 16.19 12.46
N VAL A 20 25.89 16.28 13.43
CA VAL A 20 27.15 15.54 13.41
C VAL A 20 27.22 14.59 14.61
N PRO A 21 27.97 13.47 14.52
CA PRO A 21 28.19 12.62 15.69
C PRO A 21 28.73 13.43 16.86
N ALA A 22 28.07 13.32 18.02
CA ALA A 22 28.47 14.03 19.22
C ALA A 22 29.88 13.53 19.63
N PRO A 23 30.80 14.44 19.96
CA PRO A 23 32.12 14.04 20.43
C PRO A 23 31.98 13.20 21.71
N PRO A 24 32.82 12.16 21.90
CA PRO A 24 32.75 11.30 23.07
C PRO A 24 32.87 12.17 24.33
N SER A 25 31.86 12.11 25.20
CA SER A 25 31.84 12.84 26.45
C SER A 25 32.96 12.31 27.35
N SER A 26 33.73 13.22 27.94
CA SER A 26 34.87 12.91 28.80
C SER A 26 34.51 12.28 30.16
N GLU A 27 33.28 11.82 30.34
CA GLU A 27 32.82 11.18 31.59
C GLU A 27 32.80 9.64 31.54
N ASP A 28 33.02 9.03 30.38
CA ASP A 28 33.10 7.56 30.25
C ASP A 28 34.54 7.08 29.99
N SER A 29 35.47 7.53 30.81
CA SER A 29 36.76 6.84 30.99
C SER A 29 36.57 5.60 31.87
N GLY A 30 35.95 4.57 31.30
CA GLY A 30 35.64 3.30 31.96
C GLY A 30 35.85 2.09 31.04
N MET A 31 37.05 1.50 31.12
CA MET A 31 37.43 0.18 30.56
C MET A 31 37.36 -0.01 29.04
N ILE A 32 38.45 0.33 28.35
CA ILE A 32 38.87 -0.37 27.13
C ILE A 32 39.13 -1.84 27.46
N ASN A 33 38.15 -2.71 27.24
CA ASN A 33 38.33 -4.16 27.25
C ASN A 33 38.59 -4.61 25.82
N MET A 34 39.87 -4.76 25.45
CA MET A 34 40.27 -5.41 24.20
C MET A 34 40.01 -6.91 24.34
N GLN A 35 38.82 -7.35 23.90
CA GLN A 35 38.57 -8.76 23.64
C GLN A 35 38.63 -8.99 22.15
N ASP A 36 39.83 -9.41 21.73
CA ASP A 36 40.06 -10.14 20.49
C ASP A 36 39.14 -11.37 20.48
N SER A 37 38.21 -11.39 19.55
CA SER A 37 37.36 -12.54 19.27
C SER A 37 37.13 -12.60 17.77
N VAL A 38 38.06 -13.27 17.11
CA VAL A 38 37.85 -13.88 15.81
C VAL A 38 36.72 -14.91 15.95
N ILE A 39 35.51 -14.52 15.57
CA ILE A 39 34.43 -15.46 15.23
C ILE A 39 33.84 -15.00 13.89
N ALA A 40 34.27 -15.69 12.84
CA ALA A 40 33.47 -15.87 11.65
C ALA A 40 32.15 -16.54 12.06
N GLY A 41 31.04 -15.81 11.96
CA GLY A 41 29.75 -16.25 12.45
C GLY A 41 28.69 -15.22 12.10
N ASP A 42 28.22 -15.36 10.87
CA ASP A 42 26.88 -15.02 10.37
C ASP A 42 25.98 -14.23 11.34
N VAL A 43 25.80 -12.93 11.06
CA VAL A 43 24.79 -12.09 11.69
C VAL A 43 23.85 -11.61 10.58
N VAL A 44 23.02 -12.51 10.08
CA VAL A 44 21.75 -12.11 9.46
C VAL A 44 20.84 -11.62 10.58
N ARG A 45 21.07 -10.38 11.05
CA ARG A 45 19.99 -9.62 11.67
C ARG A 45 19.10 -9.18 10.52
N ASN A 46 18.04 -9.95 10.30
CA ASN A 46 16.79 -9.44 9.77
C ASN A 46 16.31 -8.32 10.71
N THR A 47 16.89 -7.12 10.59
CA THR A 47 16.12 -5.90 10.79
C THR A 47 15.26 -5.79 9.53
N VAL A 48 14.12 -6.46 9.56
CA VAL A 48 12.96 -6.00 8.81
C VAL A 48 12.65 -4.64 9.43
N ILE A 49 13.24 -3.60 8.88
CA ILE A 49 12.77 -2.23 9.09
C ILE A 49 11.44 -2.24 8.35
N ASN A 50 10.36 -2.48 9.09
CA ASN A 50 9.05 -2.03 8.67
C ASN A 50 9.15 -0.52 8.74
N ASN A 51 9.47 0.08 7.60
CA ASN A 51 9.24 1.48 7.34
C ASN A 51 7.73 1.70 7.50
N ASP A 52 7.33 2.46 8.51
CA ASP A 52 5.94 2.80 8.73
C ASP A 52 5.74 4.22 8.20
N ALA A 53 5.35 4.34 6.92
CA ALA A 53 4.98 5.62 6.34
C ALA A 53 3.89 6.33 7.18
N GLU A 54 3.07 5.56 7.91
CA GLU A 54 2.09 6.05 8.87
C GLU A 54 2.77 6.75 10.05
N ALA A 55 3.89 6.24 10.57
CA ALA A 55 4.65 6.85 11.65
C ALA A 55 5.24 8.21 11.23
N VAL A 56 5.76 8.31 10.00
CA VAL A 56 6.23 9.59 9.43
C VAL A 56 5.07 10.57 9.29
N THR A 57 3.95 10.15 8.70
CA THR A 57 2.75 10.98 8.55
C THR A 57 2.23 11.47 9.90
N ASN A 58 2.12 10.57 10.89
CA ASN A 58 1.64 10.88 12.24
C ASN A 58 2.56 11.86 12.97
N ALA A 59 3.88 11.72 12.83
CA ALA A 59 4.85 12.64 13.42
C ALA A 59 4.69 14.07 12.86
N VAL A 60 4.55 14.20 11.53
CA VAL A 60 4.31 15.50 10.87
C VAL A 60 3.00 16.11 11.33
N VAL A 61 1.89 15.36 11.27
CA VAL A 61 0.57 15.86 11.67
C VAL A 61 0.59 16.30 13.13
N SER A 62 1.19 15.52 14.02
CA SER A 62 1.31 15.86 15.44
C SER A 62 2.14 17.12 15.68
N ALA A 63 3.26 17.28 14.96
CA ALA A 63 4.09 18.48 15.02
C ALA A 63 3.31 19.73 14.60
N LEU A 64 2.57 19.66 13.49
CA LEU A 64 1.76 20.77 12.99
C LEU A 64 0.60 21.11 13.94
N GLN A 65 -0.03 20.12 14.57
CA GLN A 65 -1.09 20.33 15.57
C GLN A 65 -0.58 21.07 16.81
N GLN A 66 0.60 20.69 17.31
CA GLN A 66 1.20 21.32 18.49
C GLN A 66 1.60 22.77 18.24
N MET A 67 1.99 23.10 17.01
CA MET A 67 2.22 24.49 16.59
C MET A 67 0.92 25.29 16.44
N GLY A 68 -0.24 24.68 16.66
CA GLY A 68 -1.56 25.29 16.50
C GLY A 68 -1.89 25.62 15.04
N MET A 69 -1.17 24.98 14.10
CA MET A 69 -1.31 25.24 12.66
C MET A 69 -2.44 24.42 12.04
N ILE A 70 -2.70 23.22 12.56
CA ILE A 70 -3.82 22.37 12.14
C ILE A 70 -4.63 21.89 13.34
N LYS A 71 -5.93 21.69 13.16
CA LYS A 71 -6.83 21.15 14.19
C LYS A 71 -6.75 19.61 14.21
N PRO A 72 -7.02 18.97 15.36
CA PRO A 72 -7.14 17.52 15.41
C PRO A 72 -8.29 17.06 14.50
N GLN A 73 -7.96 16.28 13.48
CA GLN A 73 -8.95 15.68 12.59
C GLN A 73 -9.65 14.50 13.27
N ASN A 74 -10.97 14.46 13.16
CA ASN A 74 -11.77 13.34 13.61
C ASN A 74 -12.10 12.42 12.43
N GLU A 75 -11.62 11.18 12.51
CA GLU A 75 -11.96 9.98 11.71
C GLU A 75 -11.62 10.00 10.21
N VAL A 76 -10.74 9.08 9.81
CA VAL A 76 -10.59 8.60 8.43
C VAL A 76 -11.91 7.95 7.99
N LYS A 77 -12.59 8.53 7.00
CA LYS A 77 -13.84 7.96 6.47
C LYS A 77 -13.64 7.37 5.09
N SER A 78 -13.93 6.08 4.98
CA SER A 78 -14.04 5.34 3.73
C SER A 78 -15.06 5.98 2.80
N LEU A 79 -14.83 5.90 1.49
CA LEU A 79 -15.80 6.40 0.51
C LEU A 79 -17.21 5.90 0.80
N PRO A 80 -18.23 6.74 0.61
CA PRO A 80 -19.59 6.30 0.62
C PRO A 80 -19.79 5.29 -0.53
N THR A 81 -19.76 4.00 -0.20
CA THR A 81 -20.03 2.95 -1.18
C THR A 81 -21.51 2.98 -1.51
N GLU A 82 -21.85 3.27 -2.76
CA GLU A 82 -23.22 3.17 -3.23
C GLU A 82 -23.70 1.72 -3.04
N LYS A 83 -24.85 1.54 -2.38
CA LYS A 83 -25.39 0.21 -2.13
C LYS A 83 -25.86 -0.38 -3.46
N VAL A 84 -25.04 -1.24 -4.06
CA VAL A 84 -25.38 -1.93 -5.30
C VAL A 84 -26.64 -2.76 -5.10
N ILE A 85 -27.71 -2.43 -5.83
CA ILE A 85 -28.94 -3.22 -5.86
C ILE A 85 -28.66 -4.47 -6.70
N LEU A 86 -28.69 -5.63 -6.05
CA LEU A 86 -28.50 -6.91 -6.73
C LEU A 86 -29.75 -7.30 -7.53
N PRO A 87 -29.60 -7.73 -8.79
CA PRO A 87 -30.72 -8.17 -9.62
C PRO A 87 -31.15 -9.57 -9.19
N GLN A 88 -32.36 -9.97 -9.58
CA GLN A 88 -32.87 -11.31 -9.31
C GLN A 88 -32.17 -12.38 -10.15
N SER A 89 -31.79 -12.05 -11.39
CA SER A 89 -31.12 -12.96 -12.31
C SER A 89 -30.33 -12.21 -13.38
N PHE A 90 -29.42 -12.91 -14.04
CA PHE A 90 -28.73 -12.47 -15.27
C PHE A 90 -29.09 -13.37 -16.44
N ASN A 91 -28.96 -12.84 -17.65
CA ASN A 91 -29.10 -13.57 -18.91
C ASN A 91 -27.73 -13.89 -19.51
N VAL A 92 -27.69 -14.90 -20.38
CA VAL A 92 -26.48 -15.18 -21.18
C VAL A 92 -26.20 -13.99 -22.11
N GLY A 93 -24.97 -13.48 -22.08
CA GLY A 93 -24.52 -12.29 -22.78
C GLY A 93 -24.46 -11.03 -21.90
N ASP A 94 -25.05 -11.06 -20.70
CA ASP A 94 -25.01 -9.91 -19.80
C ASP A 94 -23.58 -9.64 -19.32
N HIS A 95 -23.24 -8.35 -19.24
CA HIS A 95 -21.99 -7.89 -18.67
C HIS A 95 -22.14 -7.79 -17.16
N VAL A 96 -21.19 -8.36 -16.43
CA VAL A 96 -21.22 -8.46 -14.97
C VAL A 96 -19.85 -8.14 -14.38
N GLU A 97 -19.87 -7.69 -13.15
CA GLU A 97 -18.66 -7.57 -12.34
C GLU A 97 -18.45 -8.86 -11.54
N TYR A 98 -17.22 -9.39 -11.50
CA TYR A 98 -16.82 -10.54 -10.71
C TYR A 98 -15.85 -10.14 -9.60
N HIS A 99 -16.18 -10.42 -8.34
CA HIS A 99 -15.28 -10.15 -7.23
C HIS A 99 -14.18 -11.21 -7.18
N SER A 100 -12.99 -10.88 -7.68
CA SER A 100 -11.81 -11.74 -7.63
C SER A 100 -11.35 -11.93 -6.18
N PRO A 101 -11.42 -13.15 -5.61
CA PRO A 101 -10.92 -13.37 -4.26
C PRO A 101 -9.42 -13.15 -4.18
N THR A 102 -8.65 -13.54 -5.21
CA THR A 102 -7.19 -13.41 -5.20
C THR A 102 -6.74 -11.96 -5.25
N ASN A 103 -7.39 -11.13 -6.08
CA ASN A 103 -7.04 -9.73 -6.24
C ASN A 103 -7.73 -8.82 -5.22
N ALA A 104 -8.75 -9.34 -4.50
CA ALA A 104 -9.61 -8.56 -3.60
C ALA A 104 -10.18 -7.29 -4.26
N ARG A 105 -10.63 -7.44 -5.50
CA ARG A 105 -11.29 -6.37 -6.27
C ARG A 105 -12.34 -6.94 -7.22
N TRP A 106 -13.26 -6.09 -7.64
CA TRP A 106 -14.20 -6.39 -8.73
C TRP A 106 -13.49 -6.32 -10.09
N LEU A 107 -13.87 -7.22 -10.99
CA LEU A 107 -13.44 -7.26 -12.39
C LEU A 107 -14.69 -7.07 -13.25
N ASP A 108 -14.74 -5.99 -13.99
CA ASP A 108 -15.88 -5.39 -14.69
C ASP A 108 -16.12 -5.91 -16.11
N ARG A 109 -15.08 -6.42 -16.76
CA ARG A 109 -15.15 -6.94 -18.14
C ARG A 109 -15.69 -8.37 -18.24
N CYS A 110 -16.46 -8.86 -17.25
CA CYS A 110 -16.90 -10.26 -17.26
C CYS A 110 -18.21 -10.42 -18.02
N THR A 111 -18.39 -11.57 -18.68
CA THR A 111 -19.62 -11.87 -19.45
C THR A 111 -20.24 -13.17 -18.98
N VAL A 112 -21.55 -13.19 -18.80
CA VAL A 112 -22.30 -14.41 -18.50
C VAL A 112 -22.37 -15.27 -19.77
N VAL A 113 -21.81 -16.47 -19.73
CA VAL A 113 -21.78 -17.40 -20.88
C VAL A 113 -22.73 -18.59 -20.73
N ALA A 114 -23.19 -18.88 -19.51
CA ALA A 114 -24.27 -19.84 -19.27
C ALA A 114 -24.94 -19.58 -17.92
N VAL A 115 -26.22 -19.96 -17.84
CA VAL A 115 -26.98 -20.06 -16.59
C VAL A 115 -27.22 -21.56 -16.36
N ASN A 116 -26.80 -22.06 -15.21
CA ASN A 116 -26.97 -23.46 -14.82
C ASN A 116 -28.37 -23.68 -14.22
N ASP A 117 -28.87 -24.91 -14.27
CA ASP A 117 -30.21 -25.27 -13.75
C ASP A 117 -30.35 -25.05 -12.23
N ASP A 118 -29.23 -25.06 -11.50
CA ASP A 118 -29.17 -24.78 -10.05
C ASP A 118 -29.21 -23.28 -9.71
N GLY A 119 -29.32 -22.39 -10.72
CA GLY A 119 -29.34 -20.94 -10.56
C GLY A 119 -27.95 -20.30 -10.43
N THR A 120 -26.88 -21.09 -10.55
CA THR A 120 -25.51 -20.56 -10.62
C THR A 120 -25.13 -20.17 -12.05
N TYR A 121 -24.10 -19.35 -12.20
CA TYR A 121 -23.68 -18.80 -13.49
C TYR A 121 -22.30 -19.31 -13.89
N ARG A 122 -22.09 -19.43 -15.19
CA ARG A 122 -20.76 -19.55 -15.79
C ARG A 122 -20.41 -18.23 -16.44
N ILE A 123 -19.28 -17.66 -16.06
CA ILE A 123 -18.81 -16.37 -16.59
C ILE A 123 -17.44 -16.53 -17.24
N GLU A 124 -17.17 -15.67 -18.21
CA GLU A 124 -15.84 -15.44 -18.76
C GLU A 124 -15.23 -14.18 -18.13
N VAL A 125 -14.01 -14.30 -17.64
CA VAL A 125 -13.23 -13.24 -17.00
C VAL A 125 -12.00 -12.96 -17.86
N PRO A 126 -12.02 -11.91 -18.70
CA PRO A 126 -10.87 -11.52 -19.50
C PRO A 126 -9.69 -11.12 -18.61
N LYS A 127 -8.50 -11.62 -18.96
CA LYS A 127 -7.21 -11.22 -18.39
C LYS A 127 -6.27 -10.82 -19.51
N ASP A 128 -5.15 -10.21 -19.16
CA ASP A 128 -4.18 -9.61 -20.10
C ASP A 128 -3.83 -10.52 -21.29
N ASN A 129 -3.66 -11.82 -21.04
CA ASN A 129 -3.20 -12.77 -22.06
C ASN A 129 -4.15 -13.95 -22.33
N PHE A 130 -5.26 -14.07 -21.60
CA PHE A 130 -6.20 -15.18 -21.77
C PHE A 130 -7.55 -14.88 -21.11
N VAL A 131 -8.58 -15.62 -21.51
CA VAL A 131 -9.89 -15.59 -20.87
C VAL A 131 -9.99 -16.74 -19.88
N GLU A 132 -10.30 -16.46 -18.61
CA GLU A 132 -10.55 -17.47 -17.60
C GLU A 132 -12.06 -17.72 -17.44
N THR A 133 -12.50 -18.97 -17.56
CA THR A 133 -13.88 -19.33 -17.26
C THR A 133 -14.05 -19.62 -15.76
N LYS A 134 -15.01 -18.95 -15.11
CA LYS A 134 -15.45 -19.30 -13.75
C LYS A 134 -16.77 -20.04 -13.82
N PHE A 135 -16.87 -21.12 -13.06
CA PHE A 135 -18.02 -21.98 -12.99
C PHE A 135 -18.75 -21.77 -11.67
N ALA A 136 -20.08 -21.92 -11.71
CA ALA A 136 -20.95 -21.90 -10.55
C ALA A 136 -20.81 -20.65 -9.65
N VAL A 137 -20.67 -19.47 -10.24
CA VAL A 137 -20.69 -18.20 -9.48
C VAL A 137 -22.13 -17.78 -9.17
N VAL A 138 -22.33 -17.05 -8.08
CA VAL A 138 -23.66 -16.60 -7.62
C VAL A 138 -23.72 -15.08 -7.53
N ILE A 139 -24.93 -14.52 -7.55
CA ILE A 139 -25.16 -13.09 -7.38
C ILE A 139 -24.87 -12.71 -5.92
N GLY A 140 -24.09 -11.66 -5.69
CA GLY A 140 -23.74 -11.24 -4.34
C GLY A 140 -22.77 -10.07 -4.30
N THR A 141 -22.32 -9.74 -3.08
CA THR A 141 -21.29 -8.72 -2.81
C THR A 141 -20.03 -9.30 -2.15
N SER A 142 -20.00 -10.62 -1.92
CA SER A 142 -18.88 -11.31 -1.26
C SER A 142 -17.81 -11.75 -2.27
N PRO A 143 -16.57 -12.03 -1.84
CA PRO A 143 -15.56 -12.61 -2.71
C PRO A 143 -16.05 -13.86 -3.45
N GLY A 144 -15.82 -13.91 -4.76
CA GLY A 144 -16.24 -15.03 -5.61
C GLY A 144 -17.65 -14.91 -6.18
N THR A 145 -18.37 -13.83 -5.89
CA THR A 145 -19.71 -13.55 -6.42
C THR A 145 -19.68 -12.60 -7.61
N ILE A 146 -20.83 -12.46 -8.28
CA ILE A 146 -21.05 -11.51 -9.37
C ILE A 146 -22.10 -10.47 -9.01
N ARG A 147 -21.99 -9.27 -9.59
CA ARG A 147 -22.97 -8.19 -9.48
C ARG A 147 -23.16 -7.51 -10.85
N PRO A 148 -24.17 -6.64 -11.02
CA PRO A 148 -24.34 -5.90 -12.27
C PRO A 148 -23.06 -5.15 -12.61
N ALA A 149 -22.66 -5.18 -13.89
CA ALA A 149 -21.57 -4.32 -14.32
C ALA A 149 -21.97 -2.85 -14.14
N SER A 150 -21.05 -2.06 -13.62
CA SER A 150 -21.14 -0.61 -13.69
C SER A 150 -21.18 -0.16 -15.15
N THR A 151 -21.74 1.01 -15.39
CA THR A 151 -21.75 1.56 -16.75
C THR A 151 -20.31 1.75 -17.24
N PRO A 152 -19.96 1.32 -18.47
CA PRO A 152 -18.63 1.54 -19.03
C PRO A 152 -18.25 3.03 -18.96
N PHE A 153 -17.10 3.33 -18.38
CA PHE A 153 -16.54 4.65 -18.30
C PHE A 153 -16.15 5.11 -19.70
N LYS A 154 -16.42 6.38 -20.01
CA LYS A 154 -16.03 7.01 -21.28
C LYS A 154 -15.25 8.30 -21.01
N PRO A 155 -14.44 8.74 -21.98
CA PRO A 155 -13.84 10.07 -21.93
C PRO A 155 -14.90 11.16 -21.68
N GLY A 156 -14.62 12.03 -20.71
CA GLY A 156 -15.51 13.07 -20.20
C GLY A 156 -16.29 12.69 -18.95
N ASP A 157 -16.29 11.43 -18.52
CA ASP A 157 -16.95 11.03 -17.28
C ASP A 157 -16.23 11.58 -16.05
N ARG A 158 -17.04 12.05 -15.09
CA ARG A 158 -16.61 12.45 -13.75
C ARG A 158 -16.50 11.23 -12.86
N VAL A 159 -15.37 11.08 -12.21
CA VAL A 159 -15.02 9.87 -11.45
C VAL A 159 -14.27 10.20 -10.18
N PHE A 160 -14.36 9.29 -9.21
CA PHE A 160 -13.43 9.23 -8.09
C PHE A 160 -12.32 8.26 -8.43
N VAL A 161 -11.08 8.64 -8.21
CA VAL A 161 -9.93 7.79 -8.52
C VAL A 161 -9.04 7.64 -7.31
N ASN A 162 -8.80 6.38 -6.92
CA ASN A 162 -7.82 6.01 -5.93
C ASN A 162 -6.42 6.36 -6.44
N TRP A 163 -5.90 7.51 -5.99
CA TRP A 163 -4.65 8.06 -6.50
C TRP A 163 -3.50 7.13 -6.14
N ARG A 164 -2.77 6.67 -7.17
CA ARG A 164 -1.64 5.75 -7.04
C ARG A 164 -1.91 4.46 -6.26
N ASP A 165 -3.17 4.01 -6.17
CA ASP A 165 -3.60 2.88 -5.32
C ASP A 165 -3.25 3.08 -3.82
N MET A 166 -3.20 4.33 -3.37
CA MET A 166 -2.94 4.71 -1.97
C MET A 166 -4.23 4.80 -1.14
N GLY A 167 -5.33 4.19 -1.60
CA GLY A 167 -6.64 4.11 -0.94
C GLY A 167 -7.36 5.42 -0.65
N HIS A 168 -6.80 6.57 -1.01
CA HIS A 168 -7.48 7.86 -0.97
C HIS A 168 -7.93 8.27 -2.37
N TYR A 169 -9.18 8.72 -2.47
CA TYR A 169 -9.82 8.94 -3.75
C TYR A 169 -10.00 10.43 -4.01
N TYR A 170 -9.48 10.88 -5.15
CA TYR A 170 -9.60 12.25 -5.58
C TYR A 170 -10.59 12.35 -6.74
N PRO A 171 -11.40 13.42 -6.79
CA PRO A 171 -12.28 13.66 -7.92
C PRO A 171 -11.46 14.04 -9.16
N GLY A 172 -11.88 13.54 -10.31
CA GLY A 172 -11.25 13.83 -11.58
C GLY A 172 -12.14 13.54 -12.77
N THR A 173 -11.57 13.73 -13.94
CA THR A 173 -12.23 13.53 -15.22
C THR A 173 -11.43 12.57 -16.08
N ILE A 174 -12.10 11.58 -16.66
CA ILE A 174 -11.45 10.70 -17.64
C ILE A 174 -11.19 11.50 -18.90
N SER A 175 -9.91 11.74 -19.18
CA SER A 175 -9.50 12.48 -20.37
C SER A 175 -9.42 11.57 -21.60
N LYS A 176 -8.96 10.32 -21.41
CA LYS A 176 -8.79 9.35 -22.50
C LYS A 176 -8.80 7.91 -22.00
N GLU A 177 -9.29 6.99 -22.82
CA GLU A 177 -9.08 5.54 -22.66
C GLU A 177 -7.88 5.09 -23.52
N ASN A 178 -7.00 4.28 -22.93
CA ASN A 178 -5.84 3.69 -23.59
C ASN A 178 -6.19 2.35 -24.26
N TYR A 179 -5.32 1.87 -25.14
CA TYR A 179 -5.55 0.61 -25.90
C TYR A 179 -5.61 -0.64 -25.00
N ASP A 180 -5.03 -0.58 -23.81
CA ASP A 180 -5.04 -1.65 -22.81
C ASP A 180 -6.22 -1.55 -21.83
N HIS A 181 -7.15 -0.60 -22.06
CA HIS A 181 -8.29 -0.28 -21.20
C HIS A 181 -7.92 0.33 -19.84
N SER A 182 -6.72 0.89 -19.73
CA SER A 182 -6.42 1.87 -18.68
C SER A 182 -6.90 3.26 -19.09
N PHE A 183 -6.95 4.19 -18.14
CA PHE A 183 -7.44 5.55 -18.38
C PHE A 183 -6.39 6.59 -18.03
N MET A 184 -6.41 7.69 -18.79
CA MET A 184 -5.74 8.92 -18.44
C MET A 184 -6.73 9.82 -17.70
N ILE A 185 -6.41 10.13 -16.45
CA ILE A 185 -7.22 10.93 -15.54
C ILE A 185 -6.60 12.31 -15.42
N VAL A 186 -7.44 13.34 -15.53
CA VAL A 186 -7.10 14.71 -15.14
C VAL A 186 -7.87 15.02 -13.87
N TYR A 187 -7.16 15.18 -12.77
CA TYR A 187 -7.73 15.51 -11.46
C TYR A 187 -8.15 16.98 -11.39
N ASP A 188 -9.02 17.29 -10.43
CA ASP A 188 -9.55 18.65 -10.26
C ASP A 188 -8.49 19.65 -9.77
N ASP A 189 -7.43 19.17 -9.12
CA ASP A 189 -6.26 19.94 -8.71
C ASP A 189 -5.27 20.24 -9.87
N GLY A 190 -5.51 19.66 -11.05
CA GLY A 190 -4.69 19.80 -12.25
C GLY A 190 -3.64 18.71 -12.43
N ASP A 191 -3.51 17.77 -11.50
CA ASP A 191 -2.66 16.60 -11.66
C ASP A 191 -3.17 15.70 -12.79
N VAL A 192 -2.25 14.99 -13.43
CA VAL A 192 -2.57 14.01 -14.48
C VAL A 192 -1.94 12.68 -14.13
N GLU A 193 -2.76 11.63 -14.14
CA GLU A 193 -2.30 10.25 -13.98
C GLU A 193 -2.68 9.44 -15.22
N ASP A 194 -1.70 8.77 -15.80
CA ASP A 194 -1.89 7.89 -16.95
C ASP A 194 -1.75 6.43 -16.51
N ASN A 195 -2.37 5.53 -17.29
CA ASN A 195 -2.43 4.10 -17.01
C ASN A 195 -3.20 3.75 -15.73
N VAL A 196 -4.19 4.55 -15.35
CA VAL A 196 -5.08 4.25 -14.23
C VAL A 196 -5.94 3.04 -14.57
N GLU A 197 -5.79 1.97 -13.79
CA GLU A 197 -6.61 0.77 -13.97
C GLU A 197 -8.07 1.04 -13.59
N TRP A 198 -9.01 0.45 -14.33
CA TRP A 198 -10.45 0.54 -14.04
C TRP A 198 -10.79 0.32 -12.55
N GLY A 199 -10.16 -0.66 -11.90
CA GLY A 199 -10.45 -1.01 -10.51
C GLY A 199 -10.02 0.04 -9.47
N LEU A 200 -9.37 1.11 -9.89
CA LEU A 200 -9.03 2.28 -9.07
C LEU A 200 -10.05 3.41 -9.26
N ILE A 201 -11.01 3.25 -10.16
CA ILE A 201 -11.98 4.27 -10.55
C ILE A 201 -13.36 3.87 -10.05
N GLU A 202 -14.01 4.79 -9.34
CA GLU A 202 -15.39 4.67 -8.88
C GLU A 202 -16.23 5.79 -9.52
N PRO A 203 -17.52 5.53 -9.81
CA PRO A 203 -18.40 6.56 -10.35
C PRO A 203 -18.59 7.70 -9.35
N LEU A 204 -18.47 8.95 -9.83
CA LEU A 204 -18.71 10.13 -9.00
C LEU A 204 -20.15 10.61 -9.14
N ASN A 205 -20.98 10.37 -8.11
CA ASN A 205 -22.31 10.96 -8.04
C ASN A 205 -22.23 12.32 -7.33
N GLU A 206 -21.95 13.38 -8.10
CA GLU A 206 -21.84 14.76 -7.56
C GLU A 206 -23.12 15.25 -6.86
N ASN A 207 -24.27 14.62 -7.09
CA ASN A 207 -25.53 14.97 -6.43
C ASN A 207 -25.72 14.26 -5.08
N SER A 208 -24.89 13.26 -4.75
CA SER A 208 -24.92 12.61 -3.44
C SER A 208 -24.35 13.56 -2.39
N LYS A 209 -25.10 13.73 -1.31
CA LYS A 209 -24.65 14.55 -0.17
C LYS A 209 -23.39 13.95 0.45
N GLU A 210 -23.32 12.62 0.55
CA GLU A 210 -22.18 11.91 1.12
C GLU A 210 -20.91 12.15 0.30
N VAL A 211 -21.03 12.18 -1.03
CA VAL A 211 -19.95 12.50 -1.96
C VAL A 211 -19.48 13.95 -1.79
N GLN A 212 -20.42 14.90 -1.73
CA GLN A 212 -20.08 16.31 -1.53
C GLN A 212 -19.42 16.55 -0.18
N ASP A 213 -19.94 15.93 0.88
CA ASP A 213 -19.38 16.04 2.24
C ASP A 213 -17.95 15.47 2.27
N TYR A 214 -17.68 14.36 1.58
CA TYR A 214 -16.32 13.79 1.45
C TYR A 214 -15.36 14.76 0.73
N ILE A 215 -15.72 15.28 -0.44
CA ILE A 215 -14.87 16.21 -1.21
C ILE A 215 -14.59 17.48 -0.41
N ASN A 216 -15.62 18.07 0.21
CA ASN A 216 -15.48 19.32 0.96
C ASN A 216 -14.60 19.14 2.20
N GLN A 217 -14.73 18.01 2.90
CA GLN A 217 -13.93 17.73 4.08
C GLN A 217 -12.47 17.43 3.73
N ASP A 218 -12.23 16.65 2.67
CA ASP A 218 -10.88 16.34 2.20
C ASP A 218 -10.15 17.57 1.68
N SER A 219 -10.84 18.39 0.88
CA SER A 219 -10.30 19.67 0.44
C SER A 219 -9.96 20.58 1.63
N ALA A 220 -10.79 20.62 2.67
CA ALA A 220 -10.49 21.40 3.87
C ALA A 220 -9.28 20.87 4.65
N ALA A 221 -9.13 19.54 4.75
CA ALA A 221 -7.99 18.87 5.37
C ALA A 221 -6.68 19.20 4.67
N GLU A 222 -6.68 19.02 3.35
CA GLU A 222 -5.55 19.27 2.49
C GLU A 222 -5.15 20.75 2.54
N ILE A 223 -6.13 21.67 2.43
CA ILE A 223 -5.88 23.11 2.54
C ILE A 223 -5.24 23.45 3.88
N GLU A 224 -5.73 22.91 5.00
CA GLU A 224 -5.19 23.19 6.33
C GLU A 224 -3.72 22.74 6.46
N LEU A 225 -3.39 21.55 5.95
CA LEU A 225 -2.02 21.03 5.92
C LEU A 225 -1.11 21.84 4.99
N VAL A 226 -1.59 22.16 3.78
CA VAL A 226 -0.87 22.99 2.80
C VAL A 226 -0.61 24.39 3.36
N GLU A 227 -1.58 25.00 4.05
CA GLU A 227 -1.41 26.29 4.72
C GLU A 227 -0.42 26.23 5.88
N ALA A 228 -0.39 25.14 6.63
CA ALA A 228 0.58 24.93 7.70
C ALA A 228 2.02 24.84 7.15
N PHE A 229 2.22 24.14 6.04
CA PHE A 229 3.52 24.08 5.36
C PHE A 229 3.93 25.43 4.75
N ASN A 230 2.97 26.23 4.30
CA ASN A 230 3.23 27.56 3.75
C ASN A 230 3.85 28.52 4.77
N VAL A 231 3.74 28.25 6.07
CA VAL A 231 4.45 29.03 7.11
C VAL A 231 5.97 28.89 6.99
N PHE A 232 6.45 27.75 6.50
CA PHE A 232 7.88 27.48 6.28
C PHE A 232 8.35 27.96 4.91
N ASP A 233 7.46 28.01 3.92
CA ASP A 233 7.74 28.51 2.58
C ASP A 233 7.66 30.06 2.49
N THR A 234 8.71 30.72 2.99
CA THR A 234 8.77 32.19 3.04
C THR A 234 8.75 32.88 1.67
N ASN A 235 9.13 32.17 0.61
CA ASN A 235 9.18 32.65 -0.78
C ASN A 235 7.96 32.20 -1.61
N ASN A 236 7.04 31.44 -1.01
CA ASN A 236 5.85 30.91 -1.65
C ASN A 236 6.20 30.14 -2.95
N SER A 237 7.30 29.38 -2.94
CA SER A 237 7.74 28.53 -4.06
C SER A 237 6.90 27.27 -4.25
N GLY A 238 6.09 26.89 -3.27
CA GLY A 238 5.42 25.60 -3.22
C GLY A 238 6.31 24.47 -2.70
N THR A 239 7.49 24.79 -2.15
CA THR A 239 8.46 23.79 -1.68
C THR A 239 9.02 24.14 -0.31
N ILE A 240 9.43 23.12 0.44
CA ILE A 240 10.23 23.24 1.67
C ILE A 240 11.54 22.49 1.51
N SER A 241 12.62 22.95 2.13
CA SER A 241 13.88 22.23 2.04
C SER A 241 13.81 20.91 2.84
N ALA A 242 14.45 19.87 2.36
CA ALA A 242 14.54 18.58 3.06
C ALA A 242 15.09 18.72 4.49
N ARG A 243 15.94 19.73 4.74
CA ARG A 243 16.49 20.02 6.08
C ARG A 243 15.45 20.60 7.03
N GLU A 244 14.58 21.47 6.54
CA GLU A 244 13.47 22.01 7.35
C GLU A 244 12.47 20.91 7.66
N TYR A 245 12.15 20.07 6.67
CA TYR A 245 11.30 18.89 6.88
C TYR A 245 11.92 17.93 7.90
N PHE A 246 13.22 17.63 7.78
CA PHE A 246 13.98 16.83 8.74
C PHE A 246 13.88 17.41 10.16
N LYS A 247 14.08 18.72 10.29
CA LYS A 247 14.00 19.41 11.57
C LYS A 247 12.62 19.30 12.21
N ILE A 248 11.55 19.48 11.43
CA ILE A 248 10.17 19.32 11.90
C ILE A 248 9.98 17.90 12.46
N LEU A 249 10.43 16.86 11.74
CA LEU A 249 10.29 15.47 12.15
C LEU A 249 11.06 15.09 13.43
N THR A 250 12.23 15.68 13.66
CA THR A 250 13.11 15.31 14.80
C THR A 250 12.99 16.21 16.02
N GLU A 251 12.47 17.43 15.87
CA GLU A 251 12.42 18.43 16.96
C GLU A 251 11.00 18.84 17.37
N MET A 252 9.97 18.46 16.62
CA MET A 252 8.59 18.93 16.84
C MET A 252 7.61 17.75 16.96
N GLY A 253 6.56 17.89 17.79
CA GLY A 253 5.54 16.87 18.02
C GLY A 253 5.65 16.13 19.37
N ASP A 254 4.62 15.35 19.70
CA ASP A 254 4.57 14.54 20.93
C ASP A 254 5.39 13.24 20.83
N ASP A 255 5.69 12.78 19.62
CA ASP A 255 6.50 11.59 19.32
C ASP A 255 7.49 11.89 18.17
N PRO A 256 8.53 12.71 18.42
CA PRO A 256 9.52 13.05 17.40
C PRO A 256 10.32 11.82 16.98
N LEU A 257 10.52 11.67 15.68
CA LEU A 257 11.32 10.57 15.13
C LEU A 257 12.79 10.75 15.47
N SER A 258 13.51 9.65 15.68
CA SER A 258 14.95 9.71 15.86
C SER A 258 15.63 10.13 14.56
N VAL A 259 16.76 10.83 14.68
CA VAL A 259 17.61 11.24 13.55
C VAL A 259 17.91 10.06 12.62
N GLN A 260 18.15 8.88 13.19
CA GLN A 260 18.47 7.67 12.43
C GLN A 260 17.27 7.16 11.61
N GLU A 261 16.05 7.24 12.15
CA GLU A 261 14.83 6.85 11.45
C GLU A 261 14.60 7.79 10.27
N VAL A 262 14.59 9.11 10.48
CA VAL A 262 14.37 10.09 9.40
C VAL A 262 15.44 9.99 8.31
N MET A 263 16.72 9.78 8.68
CA MET A 263 17.80 9.57 7.71
C MET A 263 17.61 8.28 6.88
N SER A 264 17.10 7.21 7.51
CA SER A 264 16.79 5.96 6.82
C SER A 264 15.65 6.17 5.82
N GLU A 265 14.59 6.88 6.24
CA GLU A 265 13.45 7.22 5.39
C GLU A 265 13.85 8.02 4.16
N PHE A 266 14.63 9.08 4.37
CA PHE A 266 15.08 9.94 3.27
C PHE A 266 15.97 9.16 2.29
N ALA A 267 16.84 8.28 2.79
CA ALA A 267 17.67 7.43 1.96
C ALA A 267 16.86 6.43 1.13
N GLU A 268 15.78 5.86 1.68
CA GLU A 268 14.91 4.91 0.99
C GLU A 268 14.07 5.57 -0.11
N ILE A 269 13.50 6.75 0.18
CA ILE A 269 12.71 7.53 -0.78
C ILE A 269 13.64 8.24 -1.80
N GLY A 270 14.94 8.30 -1.53
CA GLY A 270 15.94 8.95 -2.38
C GLY A 270 15.93 10.48 -2.27
N ILE A 271 15.45 11.03 -1.15
CA ILE A 271 15.46 12.45 -0.85
C ILE A 271 16.85 12.81 -0.29
N GLY A 272 17.59 13.64 -1.02
CA GLY A 272 18.82 14.24 -0.51
C GLY A 272 18.53 15.31 0.53
N LEU A 273 19.42 15.52 1.50
CA LEU A 273 19.33 16.63 2.46
C LEU A 273 19.43 18.03 1.82
N ASP A 274 19.72 18.10 0.52
CA ASP A 274 19.74 19.30 -0.30
C ASP A 274 18.57 19.39 -1.29
N SER A 275 17.63 18.45 -1.22
CA SER A 275 16.45 18.41 -2.08
C SER A 275 15.37 19.38 -1.58
N GLU A 276 14.59 19.88 -2.53
CA GLU A 276 13.36 20.65 -2.28
C GLU A 276 12.17 19.69 -2.34
N ILE A 277 11.31 19.74 -1.33
CA ILE A 277 10.14 18.89 -1.18
C ILE A 277 8.90 19.70 -1.53
N ASP A 278 8.16 19.27 -2.55
CA ASP A 278 6.83 19.81 -2.86
C ASP A 278 5.83 19.34 -1.80
N TYR A 279 5.36 20.27 -0.97
CA TYR A 279 4.48 19.93 0.13
C TYR A 279 3.05 19.62 -0.32
N ARG A 280 2.61 19.99 -1.54
CA ARG A 280 1.31 19.54 -2.07
C ARG A 280 1.35 18.07 -2.39
N ALA A 281 2.43 17.64 -3.06
CA ALA A 281 2.66 16.23 -3.33
C ALA A 281 2.82 15.42 -2.03
N LEU A 282 3.49 16.00 -1.02
CA LEU A 282 3.64 15.39 0.29
C LEU A 282 2.30 15.24 1.02
N VAL A 283 1.47 16.29 1.07
CA VAL A 283 0.16 16.24 1.73
C VAL A 283 -0.75 15.20 1.05
N LYS A 284 -0.74 15.12 -0.28
CA LYS A 284 -1.46 14.10 -1.03
C LYS A 284 -0.98 12.68 -0.69
N PHE A 285 0.33 12.52 -0.53
CA PHE A 285 0.92 11.26 -0.05
C PHE A 285 0.48 10.94 1.39
N MET A 286 0.45 11.93 2.27
CA MET A 286 0.01 11.77 3.66
C MET A 286 -1.47 11.38 3.75
N SER A 287 -2.35 12.03 3.00
CA SER A 287 -3.78 11.68 2.93
C SER A 287 -4.03 10.27 2.37
N GLY A 288 -3.20 9.82 1.43
CA GLY A 288 -3.20 8.42 0.96
C GLY A 288 -2.62 7.42 1.96
N SER A 289 -1.66 7.84 2.78
CA SER A 289 -0.85 6.90 3.54
C SER A 289 -1.62 6.12 4.64
N ASP A 290 -2.73 6.68 5.14
CA ASP A 290 -3.61 6.08 6.16
C ASP A 290 -4.23 4.73 5.76
N SER A 291 -4.13 4.35 4.47
CA SER A 291 -4.63 3.06 3.99
C SER A 291 -3.53 2.10 3.53
N THR A 292 -2.29 2.57 3.35
CA THR A 292 -1.18 1.77 2.83
C THR A 292 -0.49 0.89 3.86
N GLU A 293 -0.77 1.07 5.15
CA GLU A 293 -0.17 0.30 6.25
C GLU A 293 -1.22 -0.42 7.13
N LYS A 294 -2.38 -0.80 6.56
CA LYS A 294 -2.89 -2.15 6.88
C LYS A 294 -1.93 -3.15 6.28
N SER A 295 -0.73 -3.23 6.86
CA SER A 295 0.17 -4.36 6.92
C SER A 295 -0.45 -5.53 6.17
N LYS A 296 -0.12 -5.66 4.88
CA LYS A 296 -0.28 -6.92 4.17
C LYS A 296 0.73 -7.87 4.80
N ILE A 297 0.50 -8.25 6.06
CA ILE A 297 0.86 -9.56 6.57
C ILE A 297 0.21 -10.49 5.58
N LYS A 298 1.00 -10.88 4.58
CA LYS A 298 0.56 -11.81 3.55
C LYS A 298 0.10 -13.02 4.33
N PRO A 299 -1.18 -13.40 4.24
CA PRO A 299 -1.69 -14.48 5.07
C PRO A 299 -0.84 -15.72 4.83
N GLU A 300 -0.43 -16.35 5.92
CA GLU A 300 0.32 -17.59 5.85
C GLU A 300 -0.64 -18.74 5.64
N VAL A 301 -0.47 -19.43 4.53
CA VAL A 301 -1.36 -20.52 4.14
C VAL A 301 -0.55 -21.80 4.05
N VAL A 302 -0.89 -22.76 4.90
CA VAL A 302 -0.31 -24.09 4.86
C VAL A 302 -0.82 -24.83 3.64
N ILE A 303 0.11 -25.35 2.85
CA ILE A 303 -0.16 -26.09 1.62
C ILE A 303 0.51 -27.46 1.66
N ARG A 304 -0.16 -28.47 1.11
CA ARG A 304 0.38 -29.83 0.88
C ARG A 304 0.34 -30.17 -0.60
N ASP A 305 0.97 -31.28 -0.96
CA ASP A 305 1.13 -31.75 -2.34
C ASP A 305 1.69 -30.66 -3.28
N ALA A 306 2.61 -29.89 -2.71
CA ALA A 306 3.20 -28.73 -3.32
C ALA A 306 4.15 -29.12 -4.45
N ARG A 307 4.06 -28.40 -5.56
CA ARG A 307 4.99 -28.49 -6.69
C ARG A 307 5.11 -27.15 -7.40
N ILE A 308 6.30 -26.85 -7.91
CA ILE A 308 6.53 -25.65 -8.71
C ILE A 308 6.39 -26.01 -10.19
N SER A 309 5.59 -25.22 -10.92
CA SER A 309 5.34 -25.45 -12.35
C SER A 309 5.16 -24.10 -13.04
N GLY A 310 6.08 -23.75 -13.95
CA GLY A 310 6.07 -22.47 -14.67
C GLY A 310 6.19 -21.26 -13.75
N GLY A 311 7.10 -21.32 -12.77
CA GLY A 311 7.33 -20.24 -11.79
C GLY A 311 6.20 -19.99 -10.80
N LYS A 312 5.20 -20.89 -10.73
CA LYS A 312 4.04 -20.79 -9.83
C LYS A 312 3.94 -22.02 -8.95
N LEU A 313 3.52 -21.83 -7.70
CA LEU A 313 3.24 -22.90 -6.75
C LEU A 313 1.86 -23.49 -7.02
N LYS A 314 1.77 -24.81 -7.05
CA LYS A 314 0.52 -25.58 -7.11
C LYS A 314 0.48 -26.55 -5.95
N GLY A 315 -0.68 -26.73 -5.32
CA GLY A 315 -0.88 -27.69 -4.23
C GLY A 315 -2.28 -27.60 -3.64
N TYR A 316 -2.51 -28.22 -2.49
CA TYR A 316 -3.77 -28.20 -1.76
C TYR A 316 -3.64 -27.35 -0.49
N ALA A 317 -4.40 -26.26 -0.41
CA ALA A 317 -4.42 -25.34 0.74
C ALA A 317 -5.53 -25.73 1.72
N TYR A 318 -5.24 -25.71 3.02
CA TYR A 318 -6.20 -26.12 4.05
C TYR A 318 -7.12 -25.00 4.55
N ALA A 319 -6.63 -23.76 4.58
CA ALA A 319 -7.37 -22.63 5.15
C ALA A 319 -6.94 -21.32 4.50
N HIS A 320 -7.07 -21.20 3.18
CA HIS A 320 -6.73 -19.96 2.52
C HIS A 320 -7.79 -18.90 2.84
N PRO A 321 -7.46 -17.74 3.45
CA PRO A 321 -8.46 -16.77 3.91
C PRO A 321 -9.42 -16.29 2.82
N LYS A 322 -8.94 -16.26 1.56
CA LYS A 322 -9.73 -15.84 0.39
C LYS A 322 -10.25 -16.97 -0.48
N LEU A 323 -9.70 -18.18 -0.39
CA LEU A 323 -10.00 -19.29 -1.31
C LEU A 323 -10.60 -20.51 -0.61
N GLY A 324 -10.63 -20.52 0.72
CA GLY A 324 -11.07 -21.66 1.50
C GLY A 324 -10.08 -22.82 1.46
N GLU A 325 -10.62 -24.03 1.66
CA GLU A 325 -9.90 -25.28 1.55
C GLU A 325 -10.00 -25.83 0.12
N GLY A 326 -8.87 -26.18 -0.51
CA GLY A 326 -8.89 -26.74 -1.86
C GLY A 326 -7.60 -26.58 -2.67
N PRO A 327 -7.61 -27.03 -3.94
CA PRO A 327 -6.47 -26.89 -4.84
C PRO A 327 -6.21 -25.42 -5.19
N VAL A 328 -4.96 -24.99 -5.03
CA VAL A 328 -4.52 -23.61 -5.27
C VAL A 328 -3.43 -23.58 -6.35
N LYS A 329 -3.50 -22.53 -7.17
CA LYS A 329 -2.44 -22.11 -8.11
C LYS A 329 -2.05 -20.68 -7.76
N SER A 330 -0.82 -20.49 -7.31
CA SER A 330 -0.35 -19.18 -6.88
C SER A 330 -0.08 -18.22 -8.04
N SER A 331 0.11 -16.95 -7.70
CA SER A 331 0.83 -15.99 -8.56
C SER A 331 2.31 -16.39 -8.72
N PRO A 332 3.07 -15.78 -9.64
CA PRO A 332 4.50 -16.04 -9.76
C PRO A 332 5.21 -15.93 -8.40
N ILE A 333 6.11 -16.88 -8.14
CA ILE A 333 6.90 -16.91 -6.92
C ILE A 333 7.88 -15.74 -6.95
N ILE A 334 7.87 -14.94 -5.89
CA ILE A 334 8.79 -13.81 -5.71
C ILE A 334 10.06 -14.30 -5.02
N ASN A 335 9.89 -15.08 -3.94
CA ASN A 335 10.99 -15.59 -3.14
C ASN A 335 10.63 -16.92 -2.46
N ILE A 336 11.64 -17.74 -2.14
CA ILE A 336 11.51 -18.96 -1.33
C ILE A 336 12.61 -18.93 -0.26
N THR A 337 12.22 -18.99 1.00
CA THR A 337 13.14 -19.16 2.12
C THR A 337 12.86 -20.47 2.85
N TYR A 338 13.86 -20.99 3.55
CA TYR A 338 13.75 -22.22 4.34
C TYR A 338 14.10 -21.92 5.79
N ASP A 339 13.34 -22.50 6.73
CA ASP A 339 13.69 -22.47 8.15
C ASP A 339 14.67 -23.62 8.52
N GLU A 340 15.12 -23.65 9.77
CA GLU A 340 16.02 -24.69 10.30
C GLU A 340 15.43 -26.11 10.22
N ARG A 341 14.10 -26.24 10.04
CA ARG A 341 13.38 -27.51 9.92
C ARG A 341 13.11 -27.87 8.45
N ALA A 342 13.69 -27.13 7.51
CA ALA A 342 13.46 -27.22 6.07
C ALA A 342 11.99 -27.03 5.66
N THR A 343 11.21 -26.30 6.46
CA THR A 343 9.91 -25.76 6.06
C THR A 343 10.15 -24.63 5.08
N ALA A 344 9.53 -24.71 3.91
CA ALA A 344 9.64 -23.66 2.91
C ALA A 344 8.59 -22.57 3.14
N ARG A 345 9.02 -21.31 3.13
CA ARG A 345 8.18 -20.12 3.04
C ARG A 345 8.25 -19.59 1.61
N VAL A 346 7.21 -19.85 0.83
CA VAL A 346 7.10 -19.42 -0.56
C VAL A 346 6.32 -18.11 -0.63
N GLN A 347 7.00 -17.01 -0.87
CA GLN A 347 6.40 -15.69 -0.97
C GLN A 347 5.88 -15.43 -2.39
N THR A 348 4.62 -15.00 -2.47
CA THR A 348 3.96 -14.64 -3.74
C THR A 348 3.36 -13.24 -3.65
N LYS A 349 2.65 -12.76 -4.68
CA LYS A 349 2.10 -11.39 -4.72
C LYS A 349 1.29 -11.05 -3.46
N ASN A 350 0.35 -11.92 -3.08
CA ASN A 350 -0.67 -11.63 -2.05
C ASN A 350 -0.69 -12.61 -0.88
N THR A 351 0.17 -13.64 -0.86
CA THR A 351 0.09 -14.75 0.10
C THR A 351 1.47 -15.36 0.31
N VAL A 352 1.78 -15.80 1.54
CA VAL A 352 2.95 -16.61 1.85
C VAL A 352 2.48 -18.03 2.05
N TYR A 353 2.96 -18.95 1.22
CA TYR A 353 2.62 -20.36 1.37
C TYR A 353 3.67 -21.06 2.21
N VAL A 354 3.21 -21.75 3.25
CA VAL A 354 4.07 -22.53 4.14
C VAL A 354 3.98 -23.99 3.71
N VAL A 355 5.08 -24.53 3.18
CA VAL A 355 5.19 -25.92 2.77
C VAL A 355 6.06 -26.65 3.79
N GLY A 356 5.47 -27.60 4.51
CA GLY A 356 6.25 -28.49 5.37
C GLY A 356 7.26 -29.31 4.55
N PRO A 357 8.28 -29.88 5.19
CA PRO A 357 9.31 -30.65 4.50
C PRO A 357 8.77 -31.88 3.76
N THR A 358 7.70 -32.50 4.27
CA THR A 358 6.96 -33.59 3.60
C THR A 358 5.77 -33.11 2.78
N GLY A 359 5.56 -31.80 2.70
CA GLY A 359 4.46 -31.17 1.97
C GLY A 359 4.71 -31.05 0.47
N TRP A 360 5.91 -31.37 0.00
CA TRP A 360 6.28 -31.34 -1.42
C TRP A 360 5.99 -32.68 -2.10
N THR A 361 5.27 -32.64 -3.22
CA THR A 361 5.23 -33.77 -4.17
C THR A 361 6.50 -33.81 -5.02
N ILE A 362 7.01 -32.62 -5.39
CA ILE A 362 8.28 -32.45 -6.09
C ILE A 362 8.98 -31.29 -5.39
N SER A 363 10.01 -31.60 -4.62
CA SER A 363 10.81 -30.58 -3.93
C SER A 363 11.60 -29.74 -4.94
N PRO A 364 11.80 -28.44 -4.70
CA PRO A 364 12.70 -27.61 -5.50
C PRO A 364 14.14 -28.12 -5.40
N ASP A 365 14.95 -27.96 -6.45
CA ASP A 365 16.33 -28.46 -6.48
C ASP A 365 17.20 -27.93 -5.31
N ASN A 366 16.91 -26.72 -4.85
CA ASN A 366 17.57 -26.06 -3.72
C ASN A 366 16.96 -26.40 -2.35
N HIS A 367 16.10 -27.43 -2.23
CA HIS A 367 15.51 -27.82 -0.97
C HIS A 367 16.59 -28.37 -0.01
N PRO A 368 16.60 -27.99 1.29
CA PRO A 368 17.62 -28.43 2.25
C PRO A 368 17.73 -29.95 2.47
N PHE A 369 16.74 -30.74 2.03
CA PHE A 369 16.74 -32.20 2.11
C PHE A 369 17.19 -32.89 0.82
N ASN A 370 17.47 -32.13 -0.25
CA ASN A 370 17.99 -32.68 -1.50
C ASN A 370 19.53 -32.78 -1.51
N ASN A 371 20.21 -32.23 -0.50
CA ASN A 371 21.67 -32.29 -0.31
C ASN A 371 22.05 -33.19 0.88
#